data_AF-A0A2E0YXW8-F1
#
_entry.id   AF-A0A2E0YXW8-F1
#
_cell.length_a   1.000
_cell.length_b   1.000
_cell.length_c   1.000
_cell.angle_alpha   90.00
_cell.angle_beta   90.00
_cell.angle_gamma   90.00
#
_symmetry.space_group_name_H-M   'P 1'
#
loop_
_entity.id
_entity.type
_entity.pdbx_description
1 polymer ?
#
loop_
_entity_poly.entity_id
_entity_poly.type
_entity_poly.pdbx_seq_one_letter_code
_entity_poly.pdbx_strand_id
1 'polypeptide(L)'
;MQLFLGDLWLRLRRYDQAQACYVRALNGRASGLRLCRTHAGLAQTEFQRGHFLNARHYARLCLEQVASGEIPEDAPGIETLLERVVWHYEASHREALEARRRRADTHIR
;
A
#
# COMPACT_ATOMS: atom_id res chain seq x y z
N MET A 1 -0.57 -12.89 13.36
CA MET A 1 -2.04 -12.93 13.37
C MET A 1 -2.68 -11.71 12.72
N GLN A 2 -2.30 -10.47 13.08
CA GLN A 2 -2.95 -9.25 12.54
C GLN A 2 -2.84 -9.09 11.01
N LEU A 3 -1.71 -9.45 10.40
CA LEU A 3 -1.48 -9.30 8.96
C LEU A 3 -2.40 -10.20 8.11
N PHE A 4 -2.53 -11.47 8.50
CA PHE A 4 -3.44 -12.43 7.85
C PHE A 4 -4.91 -11.98 7.96
N LEU A 5 -5.32 -11.46 9.11
CA LEU A 5 -6.66 -10.92 9.30
C LEU A 5 -6.89 -9.67 8.43
N GLY A 6 -5.88 -8.82 8.29
CA GLY A 6 -5.90 -7.68 7.37
C GLY A 6 -6.13 -8.14 5.92
N ASP A 7 -5.39 -9.14 5.46
CA ASP A 7 -5.52 -9.69 4.11
C ASP A 7 -6.91 -10.29 3.85
N LEU A 8 -7.48 -10.98 4.85
CA LEU A 8 -8.84 -11.51 4.78
C LEU A 8 -9.87 -10.39 4.64
N TRP A 9 -9.79 -9.35 5.48
CA TRP A 9 -10.71 -8.21 5.41
C TRP A 9 -10.58 -7.46 4.09
N LEU A 10 -9.36 -7.34 3.56
CA LEU A 10 -9.11 -6.71 2.27
C LEU A 10 -9.76 -7.47 1.12
N ARG A 11 -9.66 -8.81 1.11
CA ARG A 11 -10.35 -9.67 0.13
C ARG A 11 -11.88 -9.57 0.22
N LEU A 12 -12.41 -9.40 1.43
CA LEU A 12 -13.82 -9.17 1.68
C LEU A 12 -14.27 -7.71 1.40
N ARG A 13 -13.37 -6.86 0.87
CA ARG A 13 -13.60 -5.43 0.62
C ARG A 13 -14.01 -4.63 1.87
N ARG A 14 -13.70 -5.14 3.07
CA ARG A 14 -13.96 -4.46 4.35
C ARG A 14 -12.74 -3.61 4.72
N TYR A 15 -12.57 -2.51 3.99
CA TYR A 15 -11.33 -1.73 3.99
C TYR A 15 -11.00 -1.10 5.34
N ASP A 16 -11.98 -0.63 6.12
CA ASP A 16 -11.73 -0.04 7.44
C ASP A 16 -11.16 -1.08 8.42
N GLN A 17 -11.65 -2.31 8.37
CA GLN A 17 -11.15 -3.41 9.20
C GLN A 17 -9.78 -3.89 8.75
N ALA A 18 -9.54 -3.94 7.44
CA ALA A 18 -8.23 -4.23 6.88
C ALA A 18 -7.20 -3.20 7.37
N GLN A 19 -7.53 -1.90 7.25
CA GLN A 19 -6.69 -0.81 7.74
C GLN A 19 -6.40 -0.95 9.24
N ALA A 20 -7.42 -1.19 10.07
CA ALA A 20 -7.23 -1.37 11.51
C ALA A 20 -6.28 -2.52 11.84
N CYS A 21 -6.36 -3.63 11.11
CA CYS A 21 -5.47 -4.78 11.29
C CYS A 21 -4.03 -4.45 10.89
N TYR A 22 -3.82 -3.79 9.76
CA TYR A 22 -2.48 -3.41 9.31
C TYR A 22 -1.85 -2.34 10.22
N VAL A 23 -2.61 -1.35 10.69
CA VAL A 23 -2.13 -0.35 11.66
C VAL A 23 -1.73 -1.03 12.99
N ARG A 24 -2.52 -2.00 13.46
CA ARG A 24 -2.13 -2.81 14.63
C ARG A 24 -0.86 -3.62 14.38
N ALA A 25 -0.68 -4.15 13.17
CA ALA A 25 0.55 -4.85 12.80
C ALA A 25 1.78 -3.92 12.80
N LEU A 26 1.64 -2.68 12.32
CA LEU A 26 2.68 -1.65 12.40
C LEU A 26 3.05 -1.35 13.86
N ASN A 27 2.06 -1.07 14.70
CA ASN A 27 2.26 -0.76 16.12
C ASN A 27 2.85 -1.93 16.91
N GLY A 28 2.62 -3.17 16.45
CA GLY A 28 3.21 -4.38 16.99
C GLY A 28 4.69 -4.59 16.66
N ARG A 29 5.42 -3.53 16.29
CA ARG A 29 6.84 -3.54 15.90
C ARG A 29 7.11 -4.51 14.75
N ALA A 30 6.36 -4.39 13.66
CA ALA A 30 6.72 -5.10 12.44
C ALA A 30 8.09 -4.63 11.94
N SER A 31 8.92 -5.56 11.45
CA SER A 31 10.23 -5.30 10.86
C SER A 31 10.44 -6.17 9.62
N GLY A 32 11.41 -5.78 8.78
CA GLY A 32 11.80 -6.49 7.55
C GLY A 32 10.59 -6.83 6.66
N LEU A 33 10.53 -8.07 6.20
CA LEU A 33 9.47 -8.53 5.28
C LEU A 33 8.05 -8.33 5.84
N ARG A 34 7.88 -8.46 7.16
CA ARG A 34 6.57 -8.26 7.79
C ARG A 34 6.13 -6.81 7.71
N LEU A 35 7.07 -5.88 7.85
CA LEU A 35 6.80 -4.45 7.74
C LEU A 35 6.45 -4.07 6.30
N CYS A 36 7.21 -4.55 5.31
CA CYS A 36 6.91 -4.31 3.89
C CYS A 36 5.54 -4.89 3.51
N ARG A 37 5.22 -6.12 3.92
CA ARG A 37 3.89 -6.71 3.69
C ARG A 37 2.76 -5.88 4.32
N THR A 38 3.01 -5.29 5.49
CA THR A 38 2.04 -4.42 6.15
C THR A 38 1.83 -3.12 5.37
N HIS A 39 2.92 -2.49 4.90
CA HIS A 39 2.86 -1.32 4.02
C HIS A 39 2.17 -1.63 2.70
N ALA A 40 2.46 -2.77 2.07
CA ALA A 40 1.77 -3.21 0.86
C ALA A 40 0.26 -3.40 1.07
N GLY A 41 -0.14 -4.01 2.19
CA GLY A 41 -1.54 -4.15 2.58
C GLY A 41 -2.24 -2.81 2.74
N LEU A 42 -1.59 -1.84 3.39
CA LEU A 42 -2.11 -0.47 3.51
C LEU A 42 -2.18 0.25 2.16
N ALA A 43 -1.17 0.08 1.29
CA ALA A 43 -1.17 0.66 -0.04
C ALA A 43 -2.39 0.20 -0.85
N GLN A 44 -2.63 -1.11 -0.87
CA GLN A 44 -3.81 -1.67 -1.53
C GLN A 44 -5.11 -1.21 -0.88
N THR A 45 -5.18 -1.20 0.45
CA THR A 45 -6.39 -0.79 1.19
C THR A 45 -6.76 0.67 0.87
N GLU A 46 -5.80 1.58 0.95
CA GLU A 46 -6.02 3.00 0.66
C GLU A 46 -6.32 3.24 -0.82
N PHE A 47 -5.72 2.45 -1.72
CA PHE A 47 -6.02 2.52 -3.15
C PHE A 47 -7.49 2.19 -3.41
N GLN A 48 -8.00 1.11 -2.81
CA GLN A 48 -9.39 0.69 -2.96
C GLN A 48 -10.40 1.69 -2.34
N ARG A 49 -9.97 2.51 -1.39
CA ARG A 49 -10.76 3.60 -0.82
C ARG A 49 -10.70 4.90 -1.64
N GLY A 50 -9.91 4.93 -2.73
CA GLY A 50 -9.68 6.13 -3.53
C GLY A 50 -8.71 7.14 -2.90
N HIS A 51 -8.05 6.77 -1.80
CA HIS A 51 -7.05 7.61 -1.13
C HIS A 51 -5.68 7.44 -1.79
N PHE A 52 -5.55 7.88 -3.04
CA PHE A 52 -4.38 7.60 -3.87
C PHE A 52 -3.06 8.17 -3.32
N LEU A 53 -3.09 9.31 -2.62
CA LEU A 53 -1.89 9.86 -1.99
C LEU A 53 -1.36 8.96 -0.86
N ASN A 54 -2.27 8.44 -0.03
CA ASN A 54 -1.92 7.50 1.04
C ASN A 54 -1.44 6.17 0.46
N ALA A 55 -2.16 5.66 -0.55
CA ALA A 55 -1.79 4.43 -1.25
C ALA A 55 -0.36 4.51 -1.81
N ARG A 56 -0.04 5.61 -2.51
CA ARG A 56 1.30 5.86 -3.02
C ARG A 56 2.34 5.97 -1.91
N HIS A 57 2.01 6.66 -0.82
CA HIS A 57 2.91 6.81 0.31
C HIS A 57 3.29 5.46 0.91
N TYR A 58 2.31 4.59 1.21
CA TYR A 58 2.60 3.27 1.76
C TYR A 58 3.31 2.35 0.75
N ALA A 59 2.99 2.43 -0.53
CA ALA A 59 3.72 1.69 -1.55
C ALA A 59 5.21 2.10 -1.57
N ARG A 60 5.49 3.41 -1.50
CA ARG A 60 6.85 3.94 -1.43
C ARG A 60 7.61 3.42 -0.21
N LEU A 61 7.00 3.38 0.97
CA LEU A 61 7.63 2.87 2.19
C LEU A 61 8.04 1.40 2.08
N CYS A 62 7.24 0.54 1.42
CA CYS A 62 7.65 -0.85 1.17
C CYS A 62 8.83 -0.92 0.18
N LEU A 63 8.82 -0.11 -0.88
CA LEU A 63 9.93 -0.07 -1.84
C LEU A 63 11.24 0.42 -1.19
N GLU A 64 11.17 1.46 -0.35
CA GLU A 64 12.32 1.98 0.41
C GLU A 64 12.91 0.91 1.34
N GLN A 65 12.06 0.08 1.96
CA GLN A 65 12.51 -1.02 2.82
C GLN A 65 13.26 -2.10 2.06
N VAL A 66 12.78 -2.46 0.88
CA VAL A 66 13.50 -3.42 0.03
C VAL A 66 14.82 -2.81 -0.45
N ALA A 67 14.79 -1.55 -0.91
CA ALA A 67 15.98 -0.86 -1.38
C ALA A 67 17.05 -0.65 -0.30
N SER A 68 16.65 -0.60 0.98
CA SER A 68 17.59 -0.47 2.11
C SER A 68 18.44 -1.72 2.36
N GLY A 69 18.10 -2.87 1.76
CA GLY A 69 18.76 -4.15 2.00
C GLY A 69 18.34 -4.86 3.30
N GLU A 70 17.35 -4.32 4.03
CA GLU A 70 16.78 -4.96 5.23
C GLU A 70 16.01 -6.26 4.92
N ILE A 71 15.63 -6.48 3.65
CA ILE A 71 14.89 -7.65 3.20
C ILE A 71 15.78 -8.40 2.20
N PRO A 72 16.10 -9.68 2.46
CA PRO A 72 16.84 -10.50 1.50
C PRO A 72 16.16 -10.55 0.14
N GLU A 73 16.92 -10.42 -0.94
CA GLU A 73 16.40 -10.45 -2.32
C GLU A 73 15.74 -11.79 -2.67
N ASP A 74 16.14 -12.87 -2.01
CA ASP A 74 15.60 -14.22 -2.15
C ASP A 74 14.45 -14.52 -1.17
N ALA A 75 13.98 -13.52 -0.41
CA ALA A 75 12.91 -13.71 0.55
C ALA A 75 11.64 -14.29 -0.14
N PRO A 76 11.06 -15.38 0.37
CA PRO A 76 9.94 -16.05 -0.29
C PRO A 76 8.76 -15.13 -0.60
N GLY A 77 8.44 -15.01 -1.89
CA GLY A 77 7.33 -14.21 -2.41
C GLY A 77 7.57 -12.69 -2.43
N ILE A 78 8.83 -12.24 -2.32
CA ILE A 78 9.17 -10.81 -2.42
C ILE A 78 8.94 -10.25 -3.82
N GLU A 79 9.24 -11.01 -4.88
CA GLU A 79 9.03 -10.59 -6.27
C GLU A 79 7.56 -10.28 -6.55
N THR A 80 6.65 -11.23 -6.28
CA THR A 80 5.20 -11.03 -6.43
C THR A 80 4.67 -9.90 -5.55
N LEU A 81 5.28 -9.67 -4.37
CA LEU A 81 4.93 -8.54 -3.52
C LEU A 81 5.34 -7.22 -4.18
N LEU A 82 6.55 -7.14 -4.71
CA LEU A 82 7.08 -5.96 -5.38
C LEU A 82 6.28 -5.61 -6.63
N GLU A 83 5.95 -6.58 -7.48
CA GLU A 83 5.10 -6.36 -8.66
C GLU A 83 3.78 -5.66 -8.29
N ARG A 84 3.11 -6.17 -7.24
CA ARG A 84 1.86 -5.58 -6.73
C ARG A 84 2.06 -4.18 -6.17
N VAL A 85 3.13 -3.97 -5.39
CA VAL A 85 3.43 -2.68 -4.77
C VAL A 85 3.78 -1.62 -5.81
N VAL A 86 4.59 -1.96 -6.82
CA VAL A 86 4.92 -1.10 -7.96
C VAL A 86 3.65 -0.72 -8.71
N TRP A 87 2.78 -1.69 -9.01
CA TRP A 87 1.50 -1.40 -9.65
C TRP A 87 0.68 -0.39 -8.85
N HIS A 88 0.54 -0.58 -7.53
CA HIS A 88 -0.19 0.36 -6.68
C HIS A 88 0.46 1.74 -6.63
N TYR A 89 1.79 1.82 -6.62
CA TYR A 89 2.51 3.09 -6.64
C TYR A 89 2.22 3.88 -7.93
N GLU A 90 2.35 3.23 -9.08
CA GLU A 90 2.13 3.84 -10.40
C GLU A 90 0.67 4.20 -10.64
N ALA A 91 -0.25 3.28 -10.34
CA ALA A 91 -1.69 3.51 -10.50
C ALA A 91 -2.15 4.68 -9.64
N SER A 92 -1.70 4.74 -8.38
CA SER A 92 -2.00 5.86 -7.48
C SER A 92 -1.47 7.20 -8.01
N HIS A 93 -0.30 7.19 -8.66
CA HIS A 93 0.24 8.40 -9.26
C HIS A 93 -0.63 8.92 -10.40
N ARG A 94 -1.05 8.04 -11.31
CA ARG A 94 -1.89 8.39 -12.46
C ARG A 94 -3.21 9.00 -12.00
N GLU A 95 -3.92 8.33 -11.09
CA GLU A 95 -5.19 8.79 -10.55
C GLU A 95 -5.09 10.16 -9.86
N ALA A 96 -4.01 10.38 -9.11
CA ALA A 96 -3.77 11.67 -8.46
C ALA A 96 -3.52 12.81 -9.47
N LEU A 97 -2.85 12.53 -10.60
CA LEU A 97 -2.64 13.51 -11.67
C LEU A 97 -3.95 13.82 -12.41
N GLU A 98 -4.74 12.80 -12.71
CA GLU A 98 -6.03 12.98 -13.38
C GLU A 98 -7.04 13.73 -12.51
N ALA A 99 -7.05 13.49 -11.20
CA ALA A 99 -7.87 14.26 -10.27
C ALA A 99 -7.47 15.74 -10.24
N ARG A 100 -6.17 16.05 -10.33
CA ARG A 100 -5.68 17.43 -10.42
C ARG A 100 -6.09 18.10 -11.73
N ARG A 101 -5.97 17.40 -12.86
CA ARG A 101 -6.41 17.91 -14.18
C ARG A 101 -7.89 18.24 -14.18
N ARG A 102 -8.75 17.32 -13.71
CA ARG A 102 -10.21 17.53 -13.59
C ARG A 102 -10.57 18.77 -12.75
N ARG A 103 -9.82 19.06 -11.68
CA ARG A 103 -10.02 20.25 -10.84
C ARG A 103 -9.58 21.55 -11.54
N ALA A 104 -8.48 21.50 -12.30
CA ALA A 104 -8.04 22.65 -13.08
C ALA A 104 -9.06 23.01 -14.18
N ASP A 105 -9.60 22.01 -14.87
CA ASP A 105 -10.58 22.21 -15.95
C ASP A 105 -11.93 22.74 -15.44
N THR A 106 -12.28 22.48 -14.18
CA THR A 106 -13.52 22.99 -13.56
C THR A 106 -13.40 24.41 -13.02
N HIS A 107 -12.18 24.96 -12.88
CA HIS A 107 -11.96 26.35 -12.44
C HIS A 107 -11.79 27.34 -13.61
N ILE A 108 -11.81 26.85 -14.86
CA ILE A 108 -11.63 27.66 -16.08
C ILE A 108 -12.98 27.89 -16.81
N ARG A 109 -14.11 27.43 -16.26
CA ARG A 109 -15.46 27.64 -16.79
C ARG A 109 -16.28 28.53 -15.86
#